data_AF-A0AAU7QQX2-F1
#
_entry.id   AF-A0AAU7QQX2-F1
#
_cell.length_a   1.000
_cell.length_b   1.000
_cell.length_c   1.000
_cell.angle_alpha   90.00
_cell.angle_beta   90.00
_cell.angle_gamma   90.00
#
_symmetry.space_group_name_H-M   'P 1'
#
loop_
_entity.id
_entity.type
_entity.pdbx_description
1 polymer ?
#
loop_
_entity_poly.entity_id
_entity_poly.type
_entity_poly.pdbx_seq_one_letter_code
_entity_poly.pdbx_strand_id
1 'polypeptide(L)'
;MCVTKPIKIIIINNKNKYIKYNIYPFYKKKIKYIKIYLKNKIFISEKDFIFFKKKNIYKLSFNRYIRLKNLGIIKIIKILYNYKLKKIITIYCKLYNNFKKKIKSTIQ
;
A
#
# COMPACT_ATOMS: atom_id res chain seq x y z
N MET A 1 -2.46 12.73 5.01
CA MET A 1 -2.81 11.36 5.45
C MET A 1 -2.19 11.17 6.83
N CYS A 2 -2.92 10.59 7.78
CA CYS A 2 -2.41 10.27 9.11
C CYS A 2 -2.69 8.79 9.42
N VAL A 3 -1.77 8.11 10.10
CA VAL A 3 -1.84 6.68 10.39
C VAL A 3 -1.93 6.47 11.91
N THR A 4 -3.06 5.98 12.38
CA THR A 4 -3.26 5.59 13.78
C THR A 4 -2.78 4.16 14.00
N LYS A 5 -2.02 3.88 15.07
CA LYS A 5 -1.39 2.56 15.35
C LYS A 5 -0.56 2.04 14.16
N PRO A 6 0.63 2.62 13.92
CA PRO A 6 1.40 2.33 12.72
C PRO A 6 2.06 0.96 12.76
N ILE A 7 1.95 0.21 11.67
CA ILE A 7 2.78 -0.96 11.36
C ILE A 7 3.79 -0.54 10.28
N LYS A 8 5.06 -0.87 10.51
CA LYS A 8 6.15 -0.61 9.56
C LYS A 8 6.06 -1.56 8.36
N ILE A 9 6.10 -1.01 7.15
CA ILE A 9 6.27 -1.76 5.91
C ILE A 9 7.59 -1.40 5.24
N ILE A 10 8.31 -2.41 4.78
CA ILE A 10 9.51 -2.27 3.97
C ILE A 10 9.20 -2.78 2.56
N ILE A 11 9.38 -1.92 1.55
CA ILE A 11 9.25 -2.26 0.15
C ILE A 11 10.64 -2.57 -0.40
N ILE A 12 10.88 -3.83 -0.74
CA ILE A 12 12.22 -4.34 -1.08
C ILE A 12 12.71 -3.80 -2.43
N ASN A 13 11.82 -3.64 -3.42
CA ASN A 13 12.15 -3.25 -4.79
C ASN A 13 11.67 -1.83 -5.15
N ASN A 14 11.66 -0.91 -4.19
CA ASN A 14 11.17 0.44 -4.42
C ASN A 14 12.17 1.26 -5.26
N LYS A 15 11.66 1.95 -6.28
CA LYS A 15 12.45 2.86 -7.13
C LYS A 15 12.32 4.33 -6.74
N ASN A 16 11.95 4.63 -5.48
CA ASN A 16 11.65 5.98 -4.96
C ASN A 16 10.78 6.82 -5.90
N LYS A 17 9.48 6.85 -5.63
CA LYS A 17 8.53 7.60 -6.46
C LYS A 17 7.84 8.66 -5.63
N TYR A 18 7.25 9.65 -6.30
CA TYR A 18 6.31 10.56 -5.65
C TYR A 18 5.05 10.68 -6.50
N ILE A 19 3.97 11.08 -5.85
CA ILE A 19 2.70 11.41 -6.50
C ILE A 19 2.33 12.85 -6.16
N LYS A 20 1.72 13.54 -7.12
CA LYS A 20 1.01 14.79 -6.84
C LYS A 20 -0.40 14.42 -6.39
N TYR A 21 -0.74 14.79 -5.17
CA TYR A 21 -2.07 14.58 -4.61
C TYR A 21 -2.82 15.90 -4.61
N ASN A 22 -3.97 15.94 -5.26
CA ASN A 22 -4.82 17.13 -5.29
C ASN A 22 -5.43 17.30 -3.91
N ILE A 23 -5.18 18.46 -3.31
CA ILE A 23 -5.92 18.91 -2.16
C ILE A 23 -6.89 19.92 -2.71
N TYR A 24 -8.15 19.51 -2.76
CA TYR A 24 -9.24 20.45 -2.91
C TYR A 24 -9.49 20.99 -1.50
N PRO A 25 -9.05 22.21 -1.17
CA PRO A 25 -9.53 22.82 0.06
C PRO A 25 -11.03 23.00 -0.11
N PHE A 26 -11.83 22.36 0.76
CA PHE A 26 -13.30 22.49 0.77
C PHE A 26 -13.77 23.96 0.73
N TYR A 27 -12.90 24.91 1.10
CA TYR A 27 -13.19 26.35 1.21
C TYR A 27 -12.52 27.27 0.17
N LYS A 28 -11.67 26.80 -0.76
CA LYS A 28 -11.02 27.69 -1.75
C LYS A 28 -11.06 27.10 -3.16
N LYS A 29 -11.60 27.86 -4.13
CA LYS A 29 -11.66 27.53 -5.58
C LYS A 29 -10.29 27.37 -6.27
N LYS A 30 -9.17 27.26 -5.54
CA LYS A 30 -7.82 27.09 -6.08
C LYS A 30 -7.32 25.66 -5.81
N ILE A 31 -7.04 24.92 -6.88
CA ILE A 31 -6.45 23.58 -6.79
C ILE A 31 -5.02 23.70 -6.27
N LYS A 32 -4.73 23.08 -5.14
CA LYS A 32 -3.37 22.94 -4.62
C LYS A 32 -2.94 21.48 -4.69
N TYR A 33 -1.65 21.26 -4.90
CA TYR A 33 -1.07 19.93 -4.96
C TYR A 33 -0.07 19.75 -3.81
N ILE A 34 -0.09 18.58 -3.16
CA ILE A 34 1.01 18.15 -2.29
C ILE A 34 1.73 16.98 -2.94
N LYS A 35 3.06 17.01 -2.91
CA LYS A 35 3.89 15.86 -3.30
C LYS A 35 3.95 14.87 -2.14
N ILE A 36 3.50 13.64 -2.38
CA ILE A 36 3.62 12.53 -1.42
C ILE A 36 4.69 11.58 -1.94
N TYR A 37 5.73 11.35 -1.14
CA TYR A 37 6.88 10.53 -1.50
C TYR A 37 6.71 9.09 -0.99
N LEU A 38 6.88 8.13 -1.89
CA LEU A 38 6.99 6.71 -1.58
C LEU A 38 8.46 6.34 -1.41
N LYS A 39 8.88 6.33 -0.14
CA LYS A 39 10.18 5.78 0.29
C LYS A 39 10.08 4.27 0.49
N ASN A 40 11.22 3.60 0.64
CA ASN A 40 11.30 2.16 0.89
C ASN A 40 10.61 1.77 2.21
N LYS A 41 10.55 2.70 3.16
CA LYS A 41 9.87 2.54 4.44
C LYS A 41 8.57 3.35 4.44
N ILE A 42 7.44 2.68 4.65
CA ILE A 42 6.13 3.30 4.83
C ILE A 42 5.45 2.75 6.08
N PHE A 43 4.32 3.36 6.46
CA PHE A 43 3.51 2.92 7.57
C PHE A 43 2.05 2.75 7.13
N ILE A 44 1.40 1.72 7.64
CA ILE A 44 -0.05 1.50 7.50
C ILE A 44 -0.68 1.41 8.87
N SER A 45 -2.00 1.58 8.95
CA SER A 45 -2.70 1.35 10.21
C SER A 45 -2.81 -0.15 10.46
N GLU A 46 -2.65 -0.57 11.70
CA GLU A 46 -2.83 -1.96 12.12
C GLU A 46 -4.20 -2.52 11.71
N LYS A 47 -5.25 -1.68 11.72
CA LYS A 47 -6.59 -2.08 11.28
C LYS A 47 -6.68 -2.45 9.80
N ASP A 48 -5.72 -2.00 8.98
CA ASP A 48 -5.69 -2.25 7.54
C ASP A 48 -5.01 -3.58 7.19
N PHE A 49 -4.50 -4.31 8.20
CA PHE A 49 -3.88 -5.62 8.06
C PHE A 49 -4.74 -6.72 8.71
N ILE A 50 -4.78 -7.91 8.08
CA ILE A 50 -5.37 -9.14 8.61
C ILE A 50 -4.48 -10.32 8.22
N PHE A 51 -4.18 -11.21 9.15
CA PHE A 51 -3.39 -12.43 8.89
C PHE A 51 -4.04 -13.34 7.86
N PHE A 52 -5.30 -13.75 8.10
CA PHE A 52 -6.01 -14.70 7.25
C PHE A 52 -7.01 -14.00 6.33
N LYS A 53 -7.10 -14.49 5.10
CA LYS A 53 -8.05 -13.99 4.10
C LYS A 53 -9.47 -14.29 4.57
N LYS A 54 -10.23 -13.26 4.94
CA LYS A 54 -11.69 -13.37 5.13
C LYS A 54 -12.41 -13.05 3.82
N LYS A 55 -13.52 -13.76 3.53
CA LYS A 55 -14.41 -13.43 2.41
C LYS A 55 -14.87 -11.96 2.56
N ASN A 56 -14.94 -11.24 1.44
CA ASN A 56 -15.40 -9.84 1.34
C ASN A 56 -14.59 -8.75 2.06
N ILE A 57 -13.43 -9.06 2.66
CA ILE A 57 -12.55 -8.04 3.25
C ILE A 57 -11.40 -7.68 2.30
N TYR A 58 -11.26 -6.40 1.96
CA TYR A 58 -10.21 -5.89 1.05
C TYR A 58 -9.03 -5.26 1.81
N LYS A 59 -8.50 -5.96 2.82
CA LYS A 59 -7.38 -5.54 3.68
C LYS A 59 -6.10 -6.32 3.41
N LEU A 60 -4.96 -5.77 3.85
CA LEU A 60 -3.62 -6.34 3.67
C LEU A 60 -3.52 -7.70 4.35
N SER A 61 -3.33 -8.75 3.55
CA SER A 61 -3.24 -10.12 4.02
C SER A 61 -2.21 -10.91 3.23
N PHE A 62 -1.83 -12.06 3.78
CA PHE A 62 -1.08 -13.05 3.01
C PHE A 62 -1.84 -13.42 1.73
N ASN A 63 -1.07 -13.66 0.66
CA ASN A 63 -1.56 -14.04 -0.67
C ASN A 63 -2.51 -13.05 -1.36
N ARG A 64 -2.57 -11.79 -0.91
CA ARG A 64 -3.30 -10.73 -1.61
C ARG A 64 -2.38 -9.63 -2.13
N TYR A 65 -2.78 -9.12 -3.28
CA TYR A 65 -2.25 -7.89 -3.85
C TYR A 65 -3.13 -6.73 -3.40
N ILE A 66 -2.51 -5.65 -2.93
CA ILE A 66 -3.24 -4.44 -2.53
C ILE A 66 -2.72 -3.21 -3.22
N ARG A 67 -3.68 -2.41 -3.68
CA ARG A 67 -3.42 -1.14 -4.31
C ARG A 67 -3.15 -0.09 -3.24
N LEU A 68 -1.93 0.43 -3.22
CA LEU A 68 -1.64 1.70 -2.56
C LEU A 68 -2.23 2.82 -3.41
N LYS A 69 -3.08 3.66 -2.81
CA LYS A 69 -3.79 4.74 -3.52
C LYS A 69 -2.78 5.58 -4.32
N ASN A 70 -2.94 5.55 -5.64
CA ASN A 70 -2.13 6.26 -6.64
C ASN A 70 -0.63 5.88 -6.69
N LEU A 71 -0.17 4.88 -5.93
CA LEU A 71 1.26 4.55 -5.79
C LEU A 71 1.67 3.21 -6.44
N GLY A 72 0.74 2.28 -6.58
CA GLY A 72 1.00 0.97 -7.21
C GLY A 72 0.34 -0.16 -6.44
N ILE A 73 0.74 -1.39 -6.73
CA ILE A 73 0.23 -2.60 -6.07
C ILE A 73 1.35 -3.21 -5.23
N ILE A 74 1.08 -3.58 -3.98
CA ILE A 74 2.03 -4.29 -3.12
C ILE A 74 1.55 -5.72 -2.85
N LYS A 75 2.50 -6.65 -2.69
CA LYS A 75 2.27 -8.00 -2.18
C LYS A 75 3.22 -8.28 -1.03
N ILE A 76 2.71 -8.90 0.03
CA ILE A 76 3.49 -9.34 1.19
C ILE A 76 4.36 -10.54 0.80
N ILE A 77 5.61 -10.51 1.27
CA ILE A 77 6.59 -11.60 1.14
C ILE A 77 6.86 -12.23 2.49
N LYS A 78 7.15 -11.39 3.49
CA LYS A 78 7.55 -11.84 4.81
C LYS A 78 6.97 -10.92 5.87
N ILE A 79 6.64 -11.46 7.03
CA ILE A 79 6.20 -10.69 8.20
C ILE A 79 7.13 -11.05 9.35
N LEU A 80 7.60 -10.02 10.05
CA LEU A 80 8.32 -10.15 11.31
C LEU A 80 7.32 -9.95 12.45
N TYR A 81 7.07 -11.02 13.19
CA TYR A 81 6.14 -11.06 14.32
C TYR A 81 6.91 -11.24 15.63
N ASN A 82 6.55 -10.47 16.65
CA ASN A 82 7.05 -10.65 17.99
C ASN A 82 6.10 -11.55 18.79
N TYR A 83 6.55 -12.77 19.09
CA TYR A 83 5.76 -13.72 19.87
C TYR A 83 5.53 -13.27 21.31
N LYS A 84 6.52 -12.63 21.96
CA LYS A 84 6.39 -12.15 23.34
C LYS A 84 5.32 -11.06 23.46
N LEU A 85 5.28 -10.14 22.49
CA LEU A 85 4.33 -9.02 22.48
C LEU A 85 3.03 -9.33 21.73
N LYS A 86 2.91 -10.54 21.15
CA LYS A 86 1.83 -10.93 20.24
C LYS A 86 1.52 -9.86 19.17
N LYS A 87 2.55 -9.21 18.62
CA LYS A 87 2.41 -8.05 17.73
C LYS A 87 3.30 -8.11 16.51
N ILE A 88 2.80 -7.58 15.40
CA ILE A 88 3.56 -7.43 14.15
C ILE A 88 4.52 -6.26 14.27
N ILE A 89 5.82 -6.52 14.04
CA ILE A 89 6.84 -5.47 14.05
C ILE A 89 6.99 -4.87 12.65
N THR A 90 7.13 -5.72 11.62
CA THR A 90 7.47 -5.26 10.26
C THR A 90 6.90 -6.19 9.20
N ILE A 91 6.39 -5.61 8.11
CA ILE A 91 5.91 -6.34 6.94
C ILE A 91 6.83 -6.01 5.77
N TYR A 92 7.33 -7.04 5.09
CA TYR A 92 8.14 -6.91 3.89
C TYR A 92 7.28 -7.16 2.65
N CYS A 93 7.30 -6.21 1.72
CA CYS A 93 6.49 -6.21 0.51
C CYS A 93 7.34 -6.05 -0.75
N LYS A 94 6.85 -6.58 -1.87
CA LYS A 94 7.28 -6.18 -3.24
C LYS A 94 6.22 -5.26 -3.85
N LEU A 95 6.67 -4.20 -4.49
CA LEU A 95 5.87 -3.28 -5.30
C LEU A 95 5.83 -3.78 -6.75
N TYR A 96 4.64 -3.82 -7.31
CA TYR A 96 4.33 -4.14 -8.69
C TYR A 96 3.73 -2.89 -9.34
N ASN A 97 4.43 -2.35 -10.32
CA ASN A 97 3.95 -1.21 -11.10
C ASN A 97 3.09 -1.75 -12.24
N ASN A 98 1.79 -1.86 -12.00
CA ASN A 98 0.75 -2.25 -12.96
C ASN A 98 1.02 -3.57 -13.72
N PHE A 99 0.05 -4.48 -13.64
CA PHE A 99 -0.17 -5.43 -14.73
C PHE A 99 -0.15 -4.62 -16.04
N LYS A 100 0.78 -4.90 -16.96
CA LYS A 100 0.54 -4.55 -18.37
C LYS A 100 -0.84 -5.12 -18.65
N LYS A 101 -1.83 -4.29 -19.00
CA LYS A 101 -3.04 -4.79 -19.64
C LYS A 101 -2.53 -5.62 -20.81
N LYS A 102 -2.58 -6.95 -20.73
CA LYS A 102 -2.64 -7.75 -21.95
C LYS A 102 -3.92 -7.26 -22.60
N ILE A 103 -3.78 -6.42 -23.61
CA ILE A 103 -4.82 -6.23 -24.60
C ILE A 103 -5.01 -7.65 -25.15
N LYS A 104 -6.11 -8.31 -24.78
CA LYS A 104 -6.58 -9.45 -25.56
C LYS A 104 -7.07 -8.80 -26.84
N SER A 105 -6.21 -8.70 -27.85
CA SER A 105 -6.67 -8.45 -29.21
C SER A 105 -7.62 -9.60 -29.54
N THR A 106 -8.87 -9.25 -29.73
CA THR A 106 -9.90 -10.09 -30.33
C THR A 106 -9.40 -10.56 -31.70
N ILE A 107 -8.97 -11.82 -31.80
CA ILE A 107 -9.18 -12.70 -32.96
C ILE A 107 -9.36 -14.11 -32.35
N GLN A 108 -10.63 -14.55 -32.38
CA GLN A 108 -11.25 -15.82 -31.96
C GLN A 108 -10.94 -16.37 -30.55
#